data_AF-A0A7Y3PFP6-F1
#
_entry.id   AF-A0A7Y3PFP6-F1
#
_cell.length_a   1.000
_cell.length_b   1.000
_cell.length_c   1.000
_cell.angle_alpha   90.00
_cell.angle_beta   90.00
_cell.angle_gamma   90.00
#
_symmetry.space_group_name_H-M   'P 1'
#
loop_
_entity.id
_entity.type
_entity.pdbx_description
1 polymer ?
#
loop_
_entity_poly.entity_id
_entity_poly.type
_entity_poly.pdbx_seq_one_letter_code
_entity_poly.pdbx_strand_id
1 'polypeptide(L)'
;MEERTEAEIPRRRMTWSEIRAEQKEKGAAKRSGRDAKRAEHVNAEESPLVVTLPDKLEQTLDGLLAPGEIVHVKLKGAFQQGLACTDTRVIILKRGYMTGQLFGRDVFQFPYANVAGAQVKWHLGTGYFELNAGGMQNTPKSYWANNRNGGNDATSAPNSISLNSKAQAAAFQQACTFIMARVGGVPQQHNQRGAGGGAPVSSADALDELAKATDLHDRGVLPDEQFEVIRRRLLAQLNQGPGPGGEPDAKGHSTTEGILSPQTTPSEHEPARQEQNDSVAAAGAAKGQELRKRWGISGSGLGMTIKSPIGPTARRERREAKEVAQTDED
;
A
#
# COMPACT_ATOMS: atom_id res chain seq x y z
N MET A 1 32.81 12.34 -70.57
CA MET A 1 31.92 13.48 -70.31
C MET A 1 30.55 13.07 -70.80
N GLU A 2 29.71 12.55 -69.90
CA GLU A 2 28.32 12.24 -70.20
C GLU A 2 27.45 13.28 -69.50
N GLU A 3 26.85 14.13 -70.31
CA GLU A 3 25.98 15.23 -69.94
C GLU A 3 24.60 14.65 -69.55
N ARG A 4 24.32 14.59 -68.24
CA ARG A 4 22.99 14.20 -67.74
C ARG A 4 22.05 15.39 -67.87
N THR A 5 21.19 15.34 -68.87
CA THR A 5 20.03 16.23 -69.01
C THR A 5 19.05 15.99 -67.85
N GLU A 6 18.92 16.96 -66.95
CA GLU A 6 17.87 17.00 -65.94
C GLU A 6 16.51 17.14 -66.63
N ALA A 7 15.73 16.05 -66.64
CA ALA A 7 14.34 16.10 -67.07
C ALA A 7 13.53 16.86 -66.01
N GLU A 8 13.09 18.06 -66.38
CA GLU A 8 12.24 18.92 -65.56
C GLU A 8 10.85 18.27 -65.42
N ILE A 9 10.57 17.67 -64.25
CA ILE A 9 9.27 17.08 -63.95
C ILE A 9 8.29 18.21 -63.61
N PRO A 10 7.24 18.46 -64.40
CA PRO A 10 6.29 19.52 -64.10
C PRO A 10 5.54 19.19 -62.82
N ARG A 11 5.73 20.02 -61.79
CA ARG A 11 5.00 19.93 -60.52
C ARG A 11 3.55 20.35 -60.76
N ARG A 12 2.69 19.37 -61.05
CA ARG A 12 1.24 19.58 -61.15
C ARG A 12 0.73 20.18 -59.83
N ARG A 13 0.16 21.39 -59.92
CA ARG A 13 -0.55 22.02 -58.79
C ARG A 13 -1.82 21.22 -58.52
N MET A 14 -1.83 20.50 -57.41
CA MET A 14 -3.04 19.84 -56.92
C MET A 14 -4.07 20.87 -56.49
N THR A 15 -5.33 20.56 -56.74
CA THR A 15 -6.47 21.34 -56.28
C THR A 15 -6.77 21.04 -54.81
N TRP A 16 -7.45 21.97 -54.12
CA TRP A 16 -7.79 21.81 -52.70
C TRP A 16 -8.69 20.60 -52.40
N SER A 17 -9.49 20.15 -53.37
CA SER A 17 -10.30 18.94 -53.25
C SER A 17 -9.45 17.66 -53.28
N GLU A 18 -8.41 17.61 -54.12
CA GLU A 18 -7.46 16.49 -54.19
C GLU A 18 -6.68 16.36 -52.87
N ILE A 19 -6.20 17.48 -52.31
CA ILE A 19 -5.48 17.49 -51.02
C ILE A 19 -6.38 16.97 -49.88
N ARG A 20 -7.67 17.33 -49.86
CA ARG A 20 -8.61 16.83 -48.84
C ARG A 20 -8.93 15.35 -48.99
N ALA A 21 -9.05 14.85 -50.21
CA ALA A 21 -9.27 13.44 -50.48
C ALA A 21 -8.08 12.59 -49.99
N GLU A 22 -6.86 13.02 -50.31
CA GLU A 22 -5.63 12.34 -49.90
C GLU A 22 -5.46 12.31 -48.36
N GLN A 23 -5.79 13.41 -47.67
CA GLN A 23 -5.77 13.46 -46.20
C GLN A 23 -6.82 12.52 -45.57
N LYS A 24 -8.01 12.40 -46.20
CA LYS A 24 -9.07 11.50 -45.71
C LYS A 24 -8.68 10.04 -45.87
N GLU A 25 -8.03 9.68 -46.97
CA GLU A 25 -7.54 8.32 -47.25
C GLU A 25 -6.38 7.93 -46.31
N LYS A 26 -5.41 8.83 -46.12
CA LYS A 26 -4.32 8.66 -45.14
C LYS A 26 -4.85 8.54 -43.70
N GLY A 27 -5.92 9.24 -43.37
CA GLY A 27 -6.60 9.13 -42.07
C GLY A 27 -7.31 7.80 -41.85
N ALA A 28 -7.94 7.25 -42.89
CA ALA A 28 -8.64 5.96 -42.83
C ALA A 28 -7.66 4.78 -42.68
N ALA A 29 -6.57 4.77 -43.45
CA ALA A 29 -5.53 3.73 -43.37
C ALA A 29 -4.83 3.72 -41.99
N LYS A 30 -4.66 4.88 -41.35
CA LYS A 30 -4.05 4.99 -40.01
C LYS A 30 -4.98 4.53 -38.88
N ARG A 31 -6.30 4.47 -39.13
CA ARG A 31 -7.29 3.93 -38.19
C ARG A 31 -7.37 2.41 -38.28
N SER A 32 -7.44 1.85 -39.50
CA SER A 32 -7.50 0.39 -39.68
C SER A 32 -6.24 -0.33 -39.17
N GLY A 33 -5.06 0.26 -39.33
CA GLY A 33 -3.82 -0.31 -38.78
C GLY A 33 -3.73 -0.27 -37.24
N ARG A 34 -4.49 0.61 -36.57
CA ARG A 34 -4.53 0.70 -35.10
C ARG A 34 -5.50 -0.30 -34.49
N ASP A 35 -6.58 -0.61 -35.20
CA ASP A 35 -7.55 -1.63 -34.78
C ASP A 35 -7.03 -3.05 -35.05
N ALA A 36 -6.30 -3.28 -36.16
CA ALA A 36 -5.65 -4.56 -36.42
C ALA A 36 -4.55 -4.89 -35.39
N LYS A 37 -3.73 -3.91 -35.01
CA LYS A 37 -2.69 -4.09 -33.97
C LYS A 37 -3.27 -4.25 -32.55
N ARG A 38 -4.56 -3.95 -32.34
CA ARG A 38 -5.28 -4.16 -31.08
C ARG A 38 -5.95 -5.54 -31.00
N ALA A 39 -6.22 -6.16 -32.15
CA ALA A 39 -6.85 -7.48 -32.21
C ALA A 39 -5.86 -8.65 -32.10
N GLU A 40 -4.57 -8.43 -32.38
CA GLU A 40 -3.57 -9.50 -32.45
C GLU A 40 -2.93 -9.88 -31.08
N HIS A 41 -3.33 -9.23 -29.98
CA HIS A 41 -2.86 -9.50 -28.62
C HIS A 41 -3.92 -10.16 -27.72
N VAL A 42 -4.83 -10.94 -28.31
CA VAL A 42 -5.90 -11.63 -27.57
C VAL A 42 -5.91 -13.10 -27.97
N ASN A 43 -4.90 -13.86 -27.55
CA ASN A 43 -5.00 -15.32 -27.43
C ASN A 43 -3.85 -15.90 -26.60
N ALA A 44 -4.07 -15.92 -25.28
CA ALA A 44 -3.81 -17.03 -24.38
C ALA A 44 -4.67 -16.75 -23.14
N GLU A 45 -5.03 -17.76 -22.36
CA GLU A 45 -5.71 -17.59 -21.06
C GLU A 45 -4.81 -16.89 -20.01
N GLU A 46 -4.33 -15.68 -20.31
CA GLU A 46 -3.80 -14.77 -19.31
C GLU A 46 -4.99 -14.34 -18.46
N SER A 47 -5.00 -14.79 -17.22
CA SER A 47 -5.86 -14.20 -16.20
C SER A 47 -5.70 -12.67 -16.30
N PRO A 48 -6.80 -11.90 -16.41
CA PRO A 48 -6.76 -10.43 -16.62
C PRO A 48 -6.04 -9.65 -15.51
N LEU A 49 -5.54 -10.38 -14.52
CA LEU A 49 -4.81 -9.93 -13.34
C LEU A 49 -3.30 -10.00 -13.48
N VAL A 50 -2.74 -10.49 -14.60
CA VAL A 50 -1.30 -10.48 -14.85
C VAL A 50 -0.98 -9.48 -15.95
N VAL A 51 -0.52 -8.30 -15.54
CA VAL A 51 -0.10 -7.21 -16.42
C VAL A 51 1.40 -7.00 -16.25
N THR A 52 2.10 -6.75 -17.36
CA THR A 52 3.53 -6.39 -17.33
C THR A 52 3.74 -5.09 -16.54
N LEU A 53 4.57 -5.16 -15.51
CA LEU A 53 5.00 -3.98 -14.75
C LEU A 53 6.07 -3.22 -15.55
N PRO A 54 6.33 -1.93 -15.25
CA PRO A 54 7.48 -1.23 -15.81
C PRO A 54 8.79 -2.00 -15.54
N ASP A 55 9.72 -2.05 -16.49
CA ASP A 55 10.93 -2.89 -16.44
C ASP A 55 11.68 -2.85 -15.11
N LYS A 56 11.79 -1.65 -14.52
CA LYS A 56 12.51 -1.48 -13.26
C LYS A 56 11.76 -2.02 -12.04
N LEU A 57 10.43 -2.09 -12.11
CA LEU A 57 9.62 -2.78 -11.10
C LEU A 57 9.68 -4.29 -11.31
N GLU A 58 9.65 -4.79 -12.54
CA GLU A 58 9.85 -6.23 -12.83
C GLU A 58 11.21 -6.70 -12.29
N GLN A 59 12.31 -6.00 -12.63
CA GLN A 59 13.64 -6.29 -12.07
C GLN A 59 13.68 -6.26 -10.55
N THR A 60 12.84 -5.43 -9.92
CA THR A 60 12.73 -5.40 -8.46
C THR A 60 11.96 -6.59 -7.95
N LEU A 61 10.83 -6.93 -8.58
CA LEU A 61 10.02 -8.08 -8.24
C LEU A 61 10.84 -9.37 -8.37
N ASP A 62 11.52 -9.57 -9.50
CA ASP A 62 12.34 -10.75 -9.77
C ASP A 62 13.44 -10.95 -8.71
N GLY A 63 14.04 -9.86 -8.22
CA GLY A 63 15.03 -9.91 -7.15
C GLY A 63 14.45 -10.14 -5.75
N LEU A 64 13.13 -10.04 -5.57
CA LEU A 64 12.44 -10.27 -4.30
C LEU A 64 11.85 -11.68 -4.19
N LEU A 65 11.53 -12.30 -5.32
CA LEU A 65 10.89 -13.63 -5.35
C LEU A 65 11.85 -14.70 -4.84
N ALA A 66 11.36 -15.54 -3.93
CA ALA A 66 12.08 -16.73 -3.53
C ALA A 66 12.10 -17.76 -4.68
N PRO A 67 13.10 -18.67 -4.72
CA PRO A 67 13.10 -19.75 -5.71
C PRO A 67 11.80 -20.57 -5.65
N GLY A 68 11.07 -20.63 -6.77
CA GLY A 68 9.79 -21.35 -6.86
C GLY A 68 8.57 -20.58 -6.36
N GLU A 69 8.72 -19.34 -5.89
CA GLU A 69 7.58 -18.47 -5.53
C GLU A 69 6.78 -18.11 -6.79
N ILE A 70 5.47 -18.38 -6.79
CA ILE A 70 4.62 -18.23 -7.97
C ILE A 70 3.84 -16.92 -7.87
N VAL A 71 3.93 -16.08 -8.91
CA VAL A 71 3.15 -14.85 -8.99
C VAL A 71 1.80 -15.12 -9.66
N HIS A 72 0.70 -14.87 -8.95
CA HIS A 72 -0.66 -15.07 -9.45
C HIS A 72 -1.31 -13.79 -9.97
N VAL A 73 -0.96 -12.64 -9.40
CA VAL A 73 -1.48 -11.32 -9.80
C VAL A 73 -0.32 -10.35 -9.95
N LYS A 74 -0.31 -9.59 -11.04
CA LYS A 74 0.55 -8.43 -11.28
C LYS A 74 -0.28 -7.27 -11.82
N LEU A 75 -0.42 -6.20 -11.06
CA LEU A 75 -1.18 -5.02 -11.50
C LEU A 75 -0.34 -3.77 -11.45
N LYS A 76 -0.42 -2.97 -12.52
CA LYS A 76 0.23 -1.67 -12.61
C LYS A 76 -0.68 -0.57 -12.05
N GLY A 77 -0.17 0.16 -11.06
CA GLY A 77 -0.78 1.39 -10.55
C GLY A 77 -0.36 2.65 -11.33
N ALA A 78 -0.73 3.81 -10.81
CA ALA A 78 -0.21 5.09 -11.27
C ALA A 78 1.24 5.33 -10.79
N PHE A 79 1.92 6.32 -11.35
CA PHE A 79 3.21 6.84 -10.85
C PHE A 79 4.31 5.79 -10.59
N GLN A 80 4.46 4.80 -11.47
CA GLN A 80 5.46 3.72 -11.30
C GLN A 80 5.28 2.94 -9.99
N GLN A 81 4.03 2.65 -9.65
CA GLN A 81 3.66 1.75 -8.57
C GLN A 81 3.11 0.43 -9.14
N GLY A 82 3.22 -0.65 -8.39
CA GLY A 82 2.73 -1.97 -8.79
C GLY A 82 2.32 -2.82 -7.59
N LEU A 83 1.41 -3.75 -7.84
CA LEU A 83 0.99 -4.80 -6.92
C LEU A 83 1.42 -6.14 -7.52
N ALA A 84 2.03 -7.00 -6.72
CA ALA A 84 2.18 -8.41 -7.01
C ALA A 84 1.56 -9.23 -5.87
N CYS A 85 0.84 -10.29 -6.23
CA CYS A 85 0.33 -11.26 -5.27
C CYS A 85 0.92 -12.62 -5.63
N THR A 86 1.68 -13.18 -4.69
CA THR A 86 2.31 -14.49 -4.86
C THR A 86 1.47 -15.59 -4.21
N ASP A 87 1.99 -16.80 -4.16
CA ASP A 87 1.42 -17.88 -3.37
C ASP A 87 1.58 -17.65 -1.86
N THR A 88 2.57 -16.86 -1.43
CA THR A 88 2.91 -16.67 0.00
C THR A 88 2.61 -15.27 0.56
N ARG A 89 2.64 -14.22 -0.26
CA ARG A 89 2.55 -12.84 0.22
C ARG A 89 2.02 -11.85 -0.82
N VAL A 90 1.62 -10.69 -0.33
CA VAL A 90 1.31 -9.50 -1.13
C VAL A 90 2.53 -8.58 -1.13
N ILE A 91 2.90 -8.06 -2.31
CA ILE A 91 4.05 -7.16 -2.50
C ILE A 91 3.55 -5.90 -3.20
N ILE A 92 3.77 -4.74 -2.58
CA ILE A 92 3.56 -3.42 -3.17
C ILE A 92 4.93 -2.85 -3.51
N LEU A 93 5.09 -2.44 -4.77
CA LEU A 93 6.32 -1.90 -5.32
C LEU A 93 6.08 -0.42 -5.67
N LYS A 94 6.98 0.45 -5.22
CA LYS A 94 6.92 1.88 -5.53
C LYS A 94 8.26 2.40 -6.01
N ARG A 95 8.18 3.32 -6.98
CA ARG A 95 9.34 4.03 -7.48
C ARG A 95 8.97 5.44 -7.89
N GLY A 96 9.95 6.33 -7.79
CA GLY A 96 9.94 7.63 -8.42
C GLY A 96 9.69 8.79 -7.47
N TYR A 97 9.91 9.99 -7.99
CA TYR A 97 9.85 11.22 -7.20
C TYR A 97 8.48 11.46 -6.55
N MET A 98 7.40 11.15 -7.27
CA MET A 98 6.02 11.32 -6.78
C MET A 98 5.68 10.43 -5.59
N THR A 99 6.40 9.32 -5.40
CA THR A 99 6.22 8.44 -4.24
C THR A 99 7.18 8.78 -3.09
N GLY A 100 7.87 9.92 -3.15
CA GLY A 100 8.90 10.32 -2.19
C GLY A 100 10.25 9.60 -2.35
N GLN A 101 10.40 8.77 -3.39
CA GLN A 101 11.58 7.94 -3.61
C GLN A 101 12.50 8.59 -4.66
N LEU A 102 13.22 9.64 -4.24
CA LEU A 102 14.10 10.44 -5.09
C LEU A 102 15.20 9.62 -5.80
N PHE A 103 15.75 8.61 -5.13
CA PHE A 103 16.83 7.76 -5.67
C PHE A 103 16.73 6.30 -5.23
N GLY A 104 15.51 5.76 -5.15
CA GLY A 104 15.29 4.44 -4.59
C GLY A 104 14.06 3.72 -5.14
N ARG A 105 13.86 2.55 -4.56
CA ARG A 105 12.66 1.74 -4.68
C ARG A 105 12.18 1.45 -3.27
N ASP A 106 10.88 1.54 -3.08
CA ASP A 106 10.24 1.18 -1.83
C ASP A 106 9.41 -0.09 -2.07
N VAL A 107 9.55 -1.03 -1.15
CA VAL A 107 8.99 -2.37 -1.23
C VAL A 107 8.27 -2.62 0.07
N PHE A 108 6.97 -2.78 -0.02
CA PHE A 108 6.13 -3.13 1.12
C PHE A 108 5.55 -4.52 0.91
N GLN A 109 5.96 -5.49 1.72
CA GLN A 109 5.56 -6.88 1.60
C GLN A 109 4.85 -7.37 2.85
N PHE A 110 3.79 -8.15 2.68
CA PHE A 110 3.00 -8.68 3.79
C PHE A 110 2.58 -10.12 3.54
N PRO A 111 2.91 -11.07 4.43
CA PRO A 111 2.35 -12.42 4.39
C PRO A 111 0.82 -12.37 4.48
N TYR A 112 0.12 -13.25 3.77
CA TYR A 112 -1.35 -13.28 3.80
C TYR A 112 -1.92 -13.43 5.22
N ALA A 113 -1.25 -14.20 6.08
CA ALA A 113 -1.66 -14.40 7.47
C ALA A 113 -1.74 -13.10 8.29
N ASN A 114 -1.02 -12.04 7.89
CA ASN A 114 -0.97 -10.79 8.63
C ASN A 114 -1.81 -9.68 7.95
N VAL A 115 -2.45 -9.97 6.81
CA VAL A 115 -3.34 -9.03 6.12
C VAL A 115 -4.68 -9.00 6.84
N ALA A 116 -5.04 -7.83 7.37
CA ALA A 116 -6.33 -7.58 8.00
C ALA A 116 -7.43 -7.24 6.99
N GLY A 117 -7.06 -6.71 5.82
CA GLY A 117 -8.01 -6.40 4.75
C GLY A 117 -7.35 -5.74 3.54
N ALA A 118 -8.06 -5.68 2.43
CA ALA A 118 -7.65 -4.96 1.23
C ALA A 118 -8.84 -4.22 0.65
N GLN A 119 -8.68 -2.95 0.28
CA GLN A 119 -9.78 -2.12 -0.21
C GLN A 119 -9.37 -1.22 -1.37
N VAL A 120 -10.34 -0.87 -2.21
CA VAL A 120 -10.19 0.15 -3.26
C VAL A 120 -11.15 1.29 -2.98
N LYS A 121 -10.61 2.51 -2.89
CA LYS A 121 -11.38 3.75 -2.75
C LYS A 121 -11.27 4.54 -4.05
N TRP A 122 -12.40 4.82 -4.68
CA TRP A 122 -12.44 5.46 -6.00
C TRP A 122 -13.43 6.63 -6.00
N HIS A 123 -12.94 7.84 -6.30
CA HIS A 123 -13.71 9.08 -6.26
C HIS A 123 -13.28 10.06 -7.37
N LEU A 124 -14.24 10.68 -8.07
CA LEU A 124 -14.00 11.76 -9.05
C LEU A 124 -12.86 11.49 -10.06
N GLY A 125 -12.80 10.27 -10.61
CA GLY A 125 -11.83 9.92 -11.66
C GLY A 125 -10.43 9.54 -11.16
N THR A 126 -10.21 9.53 -9.85
CA THR A 126 -8.97 9.06 -9.21
C THR A 126 -9.29 8.15 -8.05
N GLY A 127 -8.30 7.43 -7.54
CA GLY A 127 -8.51 6.59 -6.37
C GLY A 127 -7.23 5.95 -5.90
N TYR A 128 -7.37 5.03 -4.96
CA TYR A 128 -6.25 4.27 -4.46
C TYR A 128 -6.70 2.90 -3.95
N PHE A 129 -5.81 1.93 -4.11
CA PHE A 129 -5.85 0.65 -3.41
C PHE A 129 -5.10 0.79 -2.08
N GLU A 130 -5.58 0.14 -1.03
CA GLU A 130 -4.98 0.16 0.29
C GLU A 130 -4.99 -1.24 0.91
N LEU A 131 -3.81 -1.69 1.36
CA LEU A 131 -3.62 -2.93 2.09
C LEU A 131 -3.56 -2.63 3.59
N ASN A 132 -4.43 -3.27 4.35
CA ASN A 132 -4.50 -3.14 5.80
C ASN A 132 -3.80 -4.34 6.43
N ALA A 133 -2.87 -4.06 7.34
CA ALA A 133 -2.08 -5.04 8.05
C ALA A 133 -2.44 -5.01 9.53
N GLY A 134 -2.43 -6.17 10.19
CA GLY A 134 -2.55 -6.26 11.64
C GLY A 134 -1.43 -5.45 12.33
N GLY A 135 -1.79 -4.62 13.32
CA GLY A 135 -0.84 -3.80 14.06
C GLY A 135 -0.36 -2.52 13.34
N MET A 136 -0.81 -2.26 12.10
CA MET A 136 -0.52 -1.01 11.41
C MET A 136 -1.63 0.01 11.66
N GLN A 137 -1.29 1.14 12.29
CA GLN A 137 -2.26 2.23 12.50
C GLN A 137 -2.63 2.85 11.15
N ASN A 138 -3.85 2.61 10.70
CA ASN A 138 -4.33 3.12 9.42
C ASN A 138 -4.83 4.55 9.58
N THR A 139 -4.17 5.52 8.94
CA THR A 139 -4.64 6.90 8.89
C THR A 139 -5.48 7.13 7.64
N PRO A 140 -6.58 7.92 7.70
CA PRO A 140 -7.33 8.27 6.51
C PRO A 140 -6.44 8.95 5.46
N LYS A 141 -6.30 8.34 4.28
CA LYS A 141 -5.52 8.88 3.16
C LYS A 141 -6.42 9.65 2.19
N SER A 142 -5.91 10.71 1.58
CA SER A 142 -6.59 11.45 0.52
C SER A 142 -5.66 11.68 -0.66
N TYR A 143 -6.16 11.41 -1.88
CA TYR A 143 -5.42 11.64 -3.13
C TYR A 143 -5.10 13.13 -3.35
N TRP A 144 -5.95 14.02 -2.83
CA TRP A 144 -5.83 15.48 -2.99
C TRP A 144 -5.13 16.16 -1.81
N ALA A 145 -4.60 15.38 -0.86
CA ALA A 145 -3.87 15.93 0.28
C ALA A 145 -2.55 16.53 -0.20
N ASN A 146 -2.60 17.81 -0.57
CA ASN A 146 -1.45 18.59 -1.01
C ASN A 146 -0.64 19.09 0.21
N ASN A 147 -0.36 18.20 1.16
CA ASN A 147 0.29 18.62 2.38
C ASN A 147 1.79 18.34 2.31
N ARG A 148 2.57 19.40 2.10
CA ARG A 148 4.02 19.44 2.37
C ARG A 148 4.38 19.00 3.81
N ASN A 149 3.39 18.89 4.71
CA ASN A 149 3.57 18.68 6.14
C ASN A 149 2.85 17.47 6.77
N GLY A 150 2.32 16.48 6.05
CA GLY A 150 1.75 15.33 6.77
C GLY A 150 1.18 14.18 5.96
N GLY A 151 1.96 13.12 5.82
CA GLY A 151 1.64 11.69 6.06
C GLY A 151 0.43 10.99 5.42
N ASN A 152 -0.52 11.70 4.82
CA ASN A 152 -1.83 11.15 4.42
C ASN A 152 -2.04 11.13 2.90
N ASP A 153 -0.98 11.30 2.11
CA ASP A 153 -1.05 11.09 0.66
C ASP A 153 -0.99 9.59 0.35
N ALA A 154 -1.98 9.09 -0.39
CA ALA A 154 -2.02 7.71 -0.85
C ALA A 154 -0.78 7.35 -1.71
N THR A 155 -0.20 8.34 -2.39
CA THR A 155 0.95 8.16 -3.28
C THR A 155 2.22 7.86 -2.50
N SER A 156 2.39 8.45 -1.32
CA SER A 156 3.58 8.26 -0.46
C SER A 156 3.43 7.12 0.55
N ALA A 157 2.20 6.78 0.94
CA ALA A 157 1.94 5.70 1.89
C ALA A 157 2.42 4.32 1.41
N PRO A 158 3.28 3.58 2.13
CA PRO A 158 3.89 2.34 1.64
C PRO A 158 2.86 1.24 1.33
N ASN A 159 1.75 1.22 2.07
CA ASN A 159 0.68 0.23 1.95
C ASN A 159 -0.41 0.57 0.92
N SER A 160 -0.20 1.57 0.07
CA SER A 160 -1.23 2.12 -0.83
C SER A 160 -0.74 2.24 -2.27
N ILE A 161 -1.61 2.07 -3.26
CA ILE A 161 -1.29 2.25 -4.68
C ILE A 161 -2.30 3.22 -5.29
N SER A 162 -1.81 4.32 -5.84
CA SER A 162 -2.61 5.32 -6.54
C SER A 162 -3.14 4.76 -7.86
N LEU A 163 -4.39 5.10 -8.19
CA LEU A 163 -5.11 4.62 -9.36
C LEU A 163 -5.61 5.81 -10.18
N ASN A 164 -5.49 5.75 -11.50
CA ASN A 164 -5.86 6.86 -12.40
C ASN A 164 -6.94 6.49 -13.43
N SER A 165 -7.50 5.27 -13.36
CA SER A 165 -8.62 4.87 -14.21
C SER A 165 -9.59 3.92 -13.50
N LYS A 166 -10.86 3.94 -13.94
CA LYS A 166 -11.89 3.01 -13.46
C LYS A 166 -11.55 1.55 -13.79
N ALA A 167 -10.91 1.30 -14.93
CA ALA A 167 -10.46 -0.03 -15.32
C ALA A 167 -9.40 -0.58 -14.35
N GLN A 168 -8.42 0.26 -13.96
CA GLN A 168 -7.48 -0.11 -12.89
C GLN A 168 -8.22 -0.38 -11.58
N ALA A 169 -9.15 0.48 -11.17
CA ALA A 169 -9.92 0.26 -9.94
C ALA A 169 -10.64 -1.10 -9.95
N ALA A 170 -11.25 -1.49 -11.07
CA ALA A 170 -11.91 -2.79 -11.21
C ALA A 170 -10.91 -3.97 -11.10
N ALA A 171 -9.73 -3.87 -11.75
CA ALA A 171 -8.69 -4.89 -11.64
C ALA A 171 -8.16 -5.02 -10.20
N PHE A 172 -7.97 -3.89 -9.51
CA PHE A 172 -7.55 -3.89 -8.11
C PHE A 172 -8.64 -4.40 -7.16
N GLN A 173 -9.92 -4.21 -7.48
CA GLN A 173 -11.03 -4.84 -6.74
C GLN A 173 -10.99 -6.37 -6.86
N GLN A 174 -10.72 -6.90 -8.06
CA GLN A 174 -10.51 -8.33 -8.25
C GLN A 174 -9.27 -8.83 -7.47
N ALA A 175 -8.20 -8.04 -7.42
CA ALA A 175 -7.05 -8.35 -6.57
C ALA A 175 -7.40 -8.34 -5.07
N CYS A 176 -8.25 -7.42 -4.60
CA CYS A 176 -8.77 -7.47 -3.22
C CYS A 176 -9.48 -8.80 -2.95
N THR A 177 -10.36 -9.24 -3.85
CA THR A 177 -11.04 -10.54 -3.73
C THR A 177 -10.04 -11.69 -3.68
N PHE A 178 -9.03 -11.69 -4.56
CA PHE A 178 -7.95 -12.70 -4.54
C PHE A 178 -7.20 -12.72 -3.21
N ILE A 179 -6.81 -11.55 -2.70
CA ILE A 179 -6.10 -11.41 -1.42
C ILE A 179 -6.96 -11.95 -0.27
N MET A 180 -8.22 -11.53 -0.18
CA MET A 180 -9.10 -11.96 0.91
C MET A 180 -9.44 -13.45 0.85
N ALA A 181 -9.55 -14.02 -0.35
CA ALA A 181 -9.68 -15.47 -0.51
C ALA A 181 -8.45 -16.23 0.02
N ARG A 182 -7.24 -15.67 -0.15
CA ARG A 182 -6.02 -16.24 0.44
C ARG A 182 -5.95 -16.03 1.95
N VAL A 183 -6.38 -14.88 2.48
CA VAL A 183 -6.42 -14.65 3.94
C VAL A 183 -7.29 -15.70 4.65
N GLY A 184 -8.49 -15.99 4.12
CA GLY A 184 -9.38 -17.00 4.69
C GLY A 184 -9.06 -18.44 4.30
N GLY A 185 -8.39 -18.64 3.17
CA GLY A 185 -8.11 -19.93 2.55
C GLY A 185 -6.70 -20.47 2.79
N VAL A 186 -5.86 -19.81 3.59
CA VAL A 186 -4.61 -20.41 4.09
C VAL A 186 -4.98 -21.31 5.27
N PRO A 187 -5.10 -22.64 5.11
CA PRO A 187 -4.85 -23.52 6.23
C PRO A 187 -3.43 -23.17 6.68
N GLN A 188 -3.25 -22.75 7.93
CA GLN A 188 -1.92 -22.47 8.51
C GLN A 188 -1.01 -23.70 8.36
N GLN A 189 -0.37 -23.87 7.21
CA GLN A 189 0.55 -24.97 6.94
C GLN A 189 1.97 -24.66 7.42
N HIS A 190 2.12 -23.64 8.28
CA HIS A 190 3.34 -23.39 9.04
C HIS A 190 2.96 -23.04 10.48
N ASN A 191 2.58 -24.05 11.29
CA ASN A 191 3.18 -24.29 12.62
C ASN A 191 2.64 -25.54 13.36
N GLN A 192 2.17 -26.60 12.69
CA GLN A 192 1.79 -27.86 13.38
C GLN A 192 2.97 -28.86 13.49
N ARG A 193 4.10 -28.38 13.99
CA ARG A 193 5.15 -29.22 14.60
C ARG A 193 5.67 -28.53 15.86
N GLY A 194 4.80 -28.43 16.84
CA GLY A 194 5.11 -27.90 18.17
C GLY A 194 3.86 -27.95 19.03
N ALA A 195 3.88 -28.82 20.03
CA ALA A 195 2.77 -29.14 20.91
C ALA A 195 2.18 -27.93 21.65
N GLY A 196 0.85 -27.96 21.84
CA GLY A 196 0.13 -27.41 23.00
C GLY A 196 0.14 -25.89 23.21
N GLY A 197 -0.94 -25.20 22.86
CA GLY A 197 -1.12 -23.80 23.29
C GLY A 197 -2.24 -22.96 22.65
N GLY A 198 -3.17 -23.54 21.90
CA GLY A 198 -4.41 -22.82 21.57
C GLY A 198 -5.28 -22.77 22.82
N ALA A 199 -5.32 -21.63 23.51
CA ALA A 199 -6.20 -21.44 24.65
C ALA A 199 -7.65 -21.75 24.22
N PRO A 200 -8.39 -22.57 24.98
CA PRO A 200 -9.80 -22.79 24.71
C PRO A 200 -10.49 -21.44 24.73
N VAL A 201 -11.14 -21.06 23.62
CA VAL A 201 -12.07 -19.93 23.60
C VAL A 201 -13.07 -20.18 24.72
N SER A 202 -13.14 -19.28 25.69
CA SER A 202 -13.94 -19.53 26.87
C SER A 202 -15.42 -19.54 26.49
N SER A 203 -16.25 -20.28 27.21
CA SER A 203 -17.70 -20.26 27.00
C SER A 203 -18.30 -18.84 27.13
N ALA A 204 -17.60 -17.92 27.81
CA ALA A 204 -17.99 -16.52 27.91
C ALA A 204 -17.80 -15.78 26.57
N ASP A 205 -16.70 -16.02 25.86
CA ASP A 205 -16.43 -15.38 24.57
C ASP A 205 -17.43 -15.83 23.50
N ALA A 206 -17.84 -17.09 23.53
CA ALA A 206 -18.86 -17.63 22.61
C ALA A 206 -20.25 -17.01 22.83
N LEU A 207 -20.59 -16.63 24.07
CA LEU A 207 -21.85 -15.92 24.36
C LEU A 207 -21.83 -14.48 23.88
N ASP A 208 -20.70 -13.78 24.05
CA ASP A 208 -20.52 -12.41 23.56
C ASP A 208 -20.57 -12.34 22.03
N GLU A 209 -20.01 -13.33 21.34
CA GLU A 209 -20.11 -13.45 19.89
C GLU A 209 -21.56 -13.73 19.43
N LEU A 210 -22.31 -14.53 20.18
CA LEU A 210 -23.72 -14.82 19.88
C LEU A 210 -24.60 -13.58 20.05
N ALA A 211 -24.36 -12.77 21.07
CA ALA A 211 -25.05 -11.50 21.29
C ALA A 211 -24.81 -10.51 20.14
N LYS A 212 -23.55 -10.39 19.68
CA LYS A 212 -23.20 -9.53 18.54
C LYS A 212 -23.83 -10.00 17.22
N ALA A 213 -23.85 -11.30 16.97
CA ALA A 213 -24.49 -11.86 15.78
C ALA A 213 -25.98 -11.55 15.75
N THR A 214 -26.64 -11.54 16.92
CA THR A 214 -28.07 -11.22 17.07
C THR A 214 -28.33 -9.73 16.80
N ASP A 215 -27.53 -8.81 17.35
CA ASP A 215 -27.66 -7.37 17.07
C ASP A 215 -27.54 -7.05 15.56
N LEU A 216 -26.60 -7.69 14.87
CA LEU A 216 -26.41 -7.49 13.43
C LEU A 216 -27.57 -8.04 12.60
N HIS A 217 -28.18 -9.14 13.04
CA HIS A 217 -29.37 -9.73 12.42
C HIS A 217 -30.61 -8.85 12.61
N ASP A 218 -30.87 -8.38 13.83
CA ASP A 218 -32.00 -7.50 14.16
C ASP A 218 -31.94 -6.17 13.38
N ARG A 219 -30.72 -5.70 13.08
CA ARG A 219 -30.49 -4.49 12.28
C ARG A 219 -30.61 -4.71 10.77
N GLY A 220 -30.90 -5.94 10.34
CA GLY A 220 -30.99 -6.33 8.92
C GLY A 220 -29.66 -6.29 8.17
N VAL A 221 -28.54 -6.22 8.89
CA VAL A 221 -27.18 -6.23 8.30
C VAL A 221 -26.78 -7.66 7.93
N LEU A 222 -27.21 -8.63 8.73
CA LEU A 222 -26.92 -10.05 8.54
C LEU A 222 -28.17 -10.79 8.02
N PRO A 223 -28.13 -11.44 6.84
CA PRO A 223 -29.24 -12.23 6.33
C PRO A 223 -29.54 -13.46 7.21
N ASP A 224 -30.81 -13.89 7.24
CA ASP A 224 -31.29 -15.03 8.06
C ASP A 224 -30.44 -16.30 7.88
N GLU A 225 -30.07 -16.61 6.63
CA GLU A 225 -29.29 -17.79 6.29
C GLU A 225 -27.88 -17.78 6.92
N GLN A 226 -27.24 -16.60 7.00
CA GLN A 226 -25.90 -16.46 7.56
C GLN A 226 -25.95 -16.46 9.09
N PHE A 227 -27.00 -15.85 9.66
CA PHE A 227 -27.24 -15.87 11.10
C PHE A 227 -27.39 -17.31 11.62
N GLU A 228 -28.19 -18.14 10.94
CA GLU A 228 -28.42 -19.53 11.37
C GLU A 228 -27.18 -20.44 11.28
N VAL A 229 -26.22 -20.13 10.38
CA VAL A 229 -24.93 -20.83 10.31
C VAL A 229 -24.03 -20.46 11.49
N ILE A 230 -23.93 -19.15 11.78
CA ILE A 230 -23.11 -18.63 12.90
C ILE A 230 -23.68 -19.11 14.23
N ARG A 231 -25.00 -19.02 14.41
CA ARG A 231 -25.70 -19.48 15.62
C ARG A 231 -25.46 -20.96 15.89
N ARG A 232 -25.61 -21.83 14.88
CA ARG A 232 -25.35 -23.28 15.04
C ARG A 232 -23.92 -23.58 15.44
N ARG A 233 -22.95 -22.86 14.86
CA ARG A 233 -21.53 -23.02 15.20
C ARG A 233 -21.25 -22.64 16.66
N LEU A 234 -21.74 -21.48 17.10
CA LEU A 234 -21.52 -20.99 18.47
C LEU A 234 -22.21 -21.87 19.52
N LEU A 235 -23.42 -22.35 19.24
CA LEU A 235 -24.12 -23.30 20.11
C LEU A 235 -23.41 -24.66 20.19
N ALA A 236 -22.81 -25.13 19.09
CA ALA A 236 -22.01 -26.35 19.11
C ALA A 236 -20.76 -26.22 19.98
N GLN A 237 -20.16 -25.03 20.05
CA GLN A 237 -19.01 -24.74 20.92
C GLN A 237 -19.42 -24.67 22.40
N LEU A 238 -20.59 -24.09 22.70
CA LEU A 238 -21.12 -24.05 24.07
C LEU A 238 -21.52 -25.44 24.59
N ASN A 239 -22.05 -26.30 23.72
CA ASN A 239 -22.42 -27.67 24.09
C ASN A 239 -21.20 -28.60 24.21
N GLN A 240 -20.03 -28.22 23.70
CA GLN A 240 -18.76 -28.91 23.92
C GLN A 240 -18.09 -28.45 25.22
N GLY A 241 -18.89 -28.29 26.29
CA GLY A 241 -18.38 -27.98 27.63
C GLY A 241 -17.26 -28.93 28.06
N PRO A 242 -16.40 -28.51 29.00
CA PRO A 242 -15.24 -29.29 29.42
C PRO A 242 -15.70 -30.70 29.77
N GLY A 243 -15.22 -31.68 29.00
CA GLY A 243 -15.56 -33.10 29.21
C GLY A 243 -15.33 -33.49 30.67
N PRO A 244 -16.03 -34.51 31.18
CA PRO A 244 -15.92 -34.94 32.58
C PRO A 244 -14.45 -35.12 32.93
N GLY A 245 -13.95 -34.22 33.78
CA GLY A 245 -12.59 -34.27 34.27
C GLY A 245 -12.37 -35.63 34.92
N GLY A 246 -11.34 -36.33 34.45
CA GLY A 246 -10.90 -37.59 35.03
C GLY A 246 -10.73 -37.42 36.53
N GLU A 247 -11.48 -38.25 37.23
CA GLU A 247 -11.41 -38.50 38.66
C GLU A 247 -9.95 -38.85 39.03
N PRO A 248 -9.27 -38.05 39.86
CA PRO A 248 -7.94 -38.41 40.34
C PRO A 248 -8.10 -39.50 41.41
N ASP A 249 -7.64 -40.71 41.07
CA ASP A 249 -7.53 -41.83 42.00
C ASP A 249 -6.84 -41.41 43.29
N ALA A 250 -7.57 -41.60 44.39
CA ALA A 250 -7.14 -41.40 45.74
C ALA A 250 -6.07 -42.44 46.15
N LYS A 251 -4.85 -41.97 46.41
CA LYS A 251 -3.91 -42.53 47.41
C LYS A 251 -3.19 -41.31 47.99
N GLY A 252 -3.57 -40.77 49.15
CA GLY A 252 -3.52 -41.44 50.44
C GLY A 252 -2.16 -41.17 51.07
N HIS A 253 -2.00 -40.04 51.77
CA HIS A 253 -1.05 -39.89 52.88
C HIS A 253 -1.41 -38.67 53.74
N SER A 254 -1.88 -38.99 54.94
CA SER A 254 -1.99 -38.14 56.13
C SER A 254 -0.62 -37.56 56.52
N THR A 255 -0.55 -36.30 56.97
CA THR A 255 0.12 -35.84 58.21
C THR A 255 -0.16 -34.34 58.45
N THR A 256 -1.02 -34.07 59.42
CA THR A 256 -0.83 -33.26 60.65
C THR A 256 -0.10 -31.90 60.62
N GLU A 257 -0.89 -30.87 61.01
CA GLU A 257 -0.60 -29.68 61.85
C GLU A 257 0.35 -28.55 61.43
N GLY A 258 -0.07 -27.32 61.76
CA GLY A 258 0.86 -26.22 62.07
C GLY A 258 0.46 -24.80 61.69
N ILE A 259 -0.48 -24.20 62.45
CA ILE A 259 -0.46 -22.84 63.02
C ILE A 259 0.56 -21.82 62.44
N LEU A 260 0.08 -20.66 61.96
CA LEU A 260 0.40 -19.28 62.43
C LEU A 260 0.15 -18.22 61.32
N SER A 261 -0.77 -17.29 61.60
CA SER A 261 -0.74 -15.91 61.10
C SER A 261 0.55 -15.20 61.57
N PRO A 262 1.06 -14.15 60.89
CA PRO A 262 0.64 -12.80 61.28
C PRO A 262 0.72 -11.69 60.20
N GLN A 263 -0.05 -10.64 60.50
CA GLN A 263 0.22 -9.20 60.36
C GLN A 263 0.46 -8.51 59.00
N THR A 264 -0.39 -7.50 58.82
CA THR A 264 -0.29 -6.26 58.04
C THR A 264 0.92 -5.38 58.38
N THR A 265 1.56 -4.82 57.36
CA THR A 265 2.10 -3.44 57.39
C THR A 265 1.95 -2.77 56.00
N PRO A 266 1.74 -1.45 55.94
CA PRO A 266 1.59 -0.70 54.69
C PRO A 266 2.95 -0.16 54.20
N SER A 267 3.22 -0.31 52.91
CA SER A 267 4.41 0.26 52.26
C SER A 267 4.08 1.61 51.61
N GLU A 268 4.98 2.55 51.87
CA GLU A 268 4.95 3.96 51.54
C GLU A 268 4.97 4.30 50.04
N HIS A 269 4.50 5.52 49.79
CA HIS A 269 4.56 6.33 48.59
C HIS A 269 6.00 6.49 48.04
N GLU A 270 6.19 6.27 46.73
CA GLU A 270 7.39 6.67 45.98
C GLU A 270 6.96 7.53 44.77
N PRO A 271 7.23 8.85 44.75
CA PRO A 271 7.14 9.66 43.54
C PRO A 271 8.52 10.24 43.18
N ALA A 272 9.27 9.54 42.32
CA ALA A 272 10.54 10.05 41.79
C ALA A 272 10.80 9.58 40.35
N ARG A 273 9.90 9.89 39.40
CA ARG A 273 10.16 9.70 37.96
C ARG A 273 9.63 10.82 37.05
N GLN A 274 9.29 12.00 37.58
CA GLN A 274 8.76 13.10 36.77
C GLN A 274 9.84 14.12 36.33
N GLU A 275 10.96 14.27 37.03
CA GLU A 275 11.94 15.34 36.73
C GLU A 275 12.95 15.05 35.60
N GLN A 276 13.07 13.81 35.13
CA GLN A 276 14.00 13.51 34.01
C GLN A 276 13.43 13.88 32.63
N ASN A 277 12.11 13.97 32.46
CA ASN A 277 11.49 14.27 31.16
C ASN A 277 11.50 15.77 30.80
N ASP A 278 11.52 16.67 31.79
CA ASP A 278 11.52 18.11 31.52
C ASP A 278 12.89 18.63 31.07
N SER A 279 13.98 17.92 31.42
CA SER A 279 15.34 18.28 31.00
C SER A 279 15.60 18.02 29.50
N VAL A 280 14.95 17.01 28.91
CA VAL A 280 15.10 16.66 27.48
C VAL A 280 14.30 17.61 26.59
N ALA A 281 13.15 18.11 27.08
CA ALA A 281 12.33 19.10 26.37
C ALA A 281 13.02 20.47 26.26
N ALA A 282 13.75 20.90 27.31
CA ALA A 282 14.49 22.16 27.30
C ALA A 282 15.70 22.14 26.34
N ALA A 283 16.40 21.00 26.23
CA ALA A 283 17.52 20.84 25.30
C ALA A 283 17.08 20.85 23.81
N GLY A 284 15.88 20.34 23.51
CA GLY A 284 15.29 20.39 22.17
C GLY A 284 14.91 21.80 21.71
N ALA A 285 14.39 22.62 22.62
CA ALA A 285 13.99 24.00 22.34
C ALA A 285 15.19 24.91 22.00
N ALA A 286 16.32 24.75 22.69
CA ALA A 286 17.53 25.52 22.43
C ALA A 286 18.14 25.23 21.03
N LYS A 287 18.15 23.96 20.62
CA LYS A 287 18.69 23.54 19.30
C LYS A 287 17.82 24.02 18.14
N GLY A 288 16.51 24.14 18.35
CA GLY A 288 15.56 24.70 17.38
C GLY A 288 15.74 26.21 17.14
N GLN A 289 16.11 26.97 18.19
CA GLN A 289 16.39 28.41 18.06
C GLN A 289 17.71 28.69 17.34
N GLU A 290 18.73 27.87 17.56
CA GLU A 290 20.04 27.97 16.89
C GLU A 290 19.91 27.77 15.35
N LEU A 291 19.14 26.75 14.94
CA LEU A 291 18.83 26.50 13.53
C LEU A 291 18.03 27.66 12.91
N ARG A 292 17.03 28.22 13.60
CA ARG A 292 16.27 29.36 13.09
C ARG A 292 17.13 30.61 12.84
N LYS A 293 18.10 30.89 13.72
CA LYS A 293 19.08 31.97 13.52
C LYS A 293 19.98 31.72 12.31
N ARG A 294 20.48 30.49 12.15
CA ARG A 294 21.36 30.09 11.04
C ARG A 294 20.69 30.18 9.67
N TRP A 295 19.37 30.08 9.60
CA TRP A 295 18.59 30.17 8.36
C TRP A 295 17.85 31.52 8.19
N GLY A 296 18.12 32.52 9.04
CA GLY A 296 17.51 33.86 8.92
C GLY A 296 15.99 33.88 9.12
N ILE A 297 15.44 32.93 9.87
CA ILE A 297 13.99 32.82 10.08
C ILE A 297 13.61 33.62 11.34
N SER A 298 13.18 34.87 11.18
CA SER A 298 12.57 35.67 12.26
C SER A 298 11.05 35.66 12.15
N GLY A 299 10.34 35.18 13.17
CA GLY A 299 8.88 35.29 13.26
C GLY A 299 8.27 34.42 14.35
N SER A 300 7.49 35.06 15.22
CA SER A 300 6.57 34.45 16.18
C SER A 300 5.15 34.86 15.81
N GLY A 301 4.28 33.89 15.52
CA GLY A 301 2.86 34.14 15.31
C GLY A 301 2.48 34.52 13.87
N LEU A 302 1.22 34.18 13.53
CA LEU A 302 0.57 34.27 12.22
C LEU A 302 1.11 35.35 11.27
N GLY A 303 1.62 34.92 10.11
CA GLY A 303 1.97 35.80 9.00
C GLY A 303 3.39 35.57 8.46
N MET A 304 3.62 34.44 7.80
CA MET A 304 4.94 34.11 7.24
C MET A 304 5.05 34.63 5.80
N THR A 305 5.72 35.76 5.61
CA THR A 305 6.09 36.26 4.27
C THR A 305 7.48 35.75 3.91
N ILE A 306 7.57 34.84 2.93
CA ILE A 306 8.84 34.37 2.38
C ILE A 306 9.29 35.36 1.31
N LYS A 307 10.29 36.20 1.62
CA LYS A 307 11.03 36.94 0.57
C LYS A 307 11.89 35.93 -0.20
N SER A 308 11.52 35.65 -1.44
CA SER A 308 12.33 34.81 -2.35
C SER A 308 13.64 35.52 -2.69
N PRO A 309 14.81 34.87 -2.54
CA PRO A 309 16.07 35.39 -3.07
C PRO A 309 16.25 34.81 -4.47
N ILE A 310 15.48 35.30 -5.45
CA ILE A 310 15.79 35.05 -6.85
C ILE A 310 15.76 36.41 -7.55
N GLY A 311 16.86 37.14 -7.37
CA GLY A 311 17.16 38.32 -8.17
C GLY A 311 17.70 37.91 -9.56
N PRO A 312 17.60 38.81 -10.56
CA PRO A 312 17.94 38.54 -11.97
C PRO A 312 19.44 38.33 -12.27
N THR A 313 20.32 38.33 -11.26
CA THR A 313 21.77 38.18 -11.42
C THR A 313 22.22 36.74 -11.67
N ALA A 314 21.48 35.73 -11.19
CA ALA A 314 21.86 34.31 -11.35
C ALA A 314 21.74 33.77 -12.80
N ARG A 315 21.14 34.54 -13.71
CA ARG A 315 21.00 34.15 -15.13
C ARG A 315 22.19 34.56 -16.00
N ARG A 316 23.06 35.46 -15.51
CA ARG A 316 24.23 35.95 -16.25
C ARG A 316 25.44 35.02 -16.11
N GLU A 317 25.69 34.50 -14.91
CA GLU A 317 26.82 33.60 -14.65
C GLU A 317 26.70 32.24 -15.36
N ARG A 318 25.48 31.75 -15.58
CA ARG A 318 25.25 30.49 -16.32
C ARG A 318 25.46 30.62 -17.84
N ARG A 319 25.56 31.85 -18.37
CA ARG A 319 25.81 32.09 -19.79
C ARG A 319 27.30 32.23 -20.08
N GLU A 320 28.07 32.84 -19.19
CA GLU A 320 29.53 32.95 -19.30
C GLU A 320 30.24 31.59 -19.12
N ALA A 321 29.75 30.72 -18.23
CA ALA A 321 30.33 29.37 -18.06
C ALA A 321 30.12 28.43 -19.26
N LYS A 322 29.22 28.78 -20.20
CA LYS A 322 29.03 28.01 -21.45
C LYS A 322 29.88 28.52 -22.61
N GLU A 323 30.38 29.74 -22.53
CA GLU A 323 31.17 30.35 -23.61
C GLU A 323 32.67 30.00 -23.46
N VAL A 324 33.15 29.78 -22.24
CA VAL A 324 34.54 29.36 -21.97
C VAL A 324 34.80 27.89 -22.33
N ALA A 325 33.77 27.04 -22.37
CA ALA A 325 33.94 25.62 -22.68
C ALA A 325 34.00 25.30 -24.20
N GLN A 326 33.90 26.30 -25.07
CA GLN A 326 33.80 26.12 -26.52
C GLN A 326 34.99 26.68 -27.30
N THR A 327 36.07 27.08 -26.61
CA THR A 327 37.32 27.59 -27.22
C THR A 327 38.53 26.68 -27.07
N ASP A 328 38.38 25.46 -26.54
CA ASP A 328 39.50 24.51 -26.34
C ASP A 328 39.45 23.28 -27.27
N GLU A 329 38.63 23.32 -28.33
CA GLU A 329 38.69 22.33 -29.42
C GLU A 329 38.81 23.04 -30.78
N ASP A 330 40.01 23.56 -31.06
CA ASP A 330 40.54 23.81 -32.42
C ASP A 330 42.09 23.85 -32.39
#